data_AF-K6ZKQ1-F1
#
_entry.id   AF-K6ZKQ1-F1
#
_cell.length_a   1.000
_cell.length_b   1.000
_cell.length_c   1.000
_cell.angle_alpha   90.00
_cell.angle_beta   90.00
_cell.angle_gamma   90.00
#
_symmetry.space_group_name_H-M   'P 1'
#
loop_
_entity.id
_entity.type
_entity.pdbx_description
1 polymer ?
#
loop_
_entity_poly.entity_id
_entity_poly.type
_entity_poly.pdbx_seq_one_letter_code
_entity_poly.pdbx_strand_id
1 'polypeptide(L)'
;MLRFFSKIRQRLLSDNKPSKYLLYAIGEIVLVVIGILIALQVNNLNTIRSEKQNLNKYLEKISINIKDDILTAKSMLKSRVEVAQLCQKAAELIVNRDFSEQTIITNAVFAMTIEQHINFNRSGFESLKNSGYLRYISDPKLENLLYKYNNAVDEVLYEEASLQVWANDLELELMKNGFTAEWLELDTKPNRKLPDLIGNYSKDLYQHPGHNITLALLLRGHLFPAFLTGFYEEQITIGAELLIVIDEYRK
;
A
#
# COMPACT_ATOMS: atom_id res chain seq x y z
N MET A 1 -38.38 44.59 6.93
CA MET A 1 -38.37 44.87 5.47
C MET A 1 -39.75 44.80 4.83
N LEU A 2 -40.54 43.73 5.00
CA LEU A 2 -41.89 43.59 4.38
C LEU A 2 -42.86 44.78 4.60
N ARG A 3 -42.88 45.40 5.79
CA ARG A 3 -43.75 46.57 6.08
C ARG A 3 -43.34 47.87 5.39
N PHE A 4 -42.09 47.98 4.94
CA PHE A 4 -41.57 49.17 4.25
C PHE A 4 -41.90 49.11 2.76
N PHE A 5 -41.67 47.94 2.15
CA PHE A 5 -42.07 47.66 0.76
C PHE A 5 -43.60 47.66 0.59
N SER A 6 -44.37 47.20 1.60
CA SER A 6 -45.85 47.25 1.52
C SER A 6 -46.42 48.67 1.47
N LYS A 7 -45.84 49.62 2.20
CA LYS A 7 -46.27 51.03 2.19
C LYS A 7 -45.95 51.74 0.87
N ILE A 8 -44.80 51.42 0.27
CA ILE A 8 -44.39 51.98 -1.03
C ILE A 8 -45.29 51.43 -2.15
N ARG A 9 -45.58 50.12 -2.11
CA ARG A 9 -46.51 49.47 -3.05
C ARG A 9 -47.91 50.06 -2.98
N GLN A 10 -48.44 50.34 -1.79
CA GLN A 10 -49.74 51.01 -1.62
C GLN A 10 -49.75 52.44 -2.21
N ARG A 11 -48.68 53.22 -2.01
CA ARG A 11 -48.55 54.58 -2.59
C ARG A 11 -48.43 54.57 -4.12
N LEU A 12 -47.71 53.61 -4.70
CA LEU A 12 -47.55 53.52 -6.15
C LEU A 12 -48.82 53.05 -6.88
N LEU A 13 -49.66 52.24 -6.21
CA LEU A 13 -50.96 51.82 -6.73
C LEU A 13 -52.02 52.94 -6.67
N SER A 14 -51.91 53.87 -5.72
CA SER A 14 -52.84 55.02 -5.59
C SER A 14 -52.54 56.15 -6.59
N ASP A 15 -51.36 56.14 -7.21
CA ASP A 15 -50.88 57.19 -8.14
C ASP A 15 -51.37 56.99 -9.60
N ASN A 16 -52.20 55.97 -9.89
CA ASN A 16 -52.77 55.62 -11.21
C ASN A 16 -51.75 55.53 -12.40
N LYS A 17 -50.47 55.27 -12.11
CA LYS A 17 -49.38 55.19 -13.09
C LYS A 17 -48.83 53.77 -13.21
N PRO A 18 -49.36 52.92 -14.10
CA PRO A 18 -48.96 51.51 -14.21
C PRO A 18 -47.48 51.32 -14.58
N SER A 19 -46.89 52.26 -15.33
CA SER A 19 -45.46 52.23 -15.69
C SER A 19 -44.53 52.32 -14.47
N LYS A 20 -44.85 53.14 -13.48
CA LYS A 20 -44.05 53.26 -12.23
C LYS A 20 -44.14 51.99 -11.39
N TYR A 21 -45.32 51.38 -11.35
CA TYR A 21 -45.54 50.10 -10.65
C TYR A 21 -44.75 48.96 -11.30
N LEU A 22 -44.70 48.93 -12.64
CA LEU A 22 -44.01 47.88 -13.39
C LEU A 22 -42.48 47.98 -13.23
N LEU A 23 -41.89 49.18 -13.29
CA LEU A 23 -40.47 49.39 -12.97
C LEU A 23 -40.12 48.99 -11.53
N TYR A 24 -41.00 49.31 -10.58
CA TYR A 24 -40.79 48.94 -9.18
C TYR A 24 -40.85 47.43 -8.96
N ALA A 25 -41.82 46.74 -9.57
CA ALA A 25 -41.94 45.28 -9.51
C ALA A 25 -40.74 44.57 -10.15
N ILE A 26 -40.22 45.08 -11.27
CA ILE A 26 -38.97 44.57 -11.87
C ILE A 26 -37.80 44.74 -10.89
N GLY A 27 -37.69 45.90 -10.24
CA GLY A 27 -36.68 46.13 -9.21
C GLY A 27 -36.75 45.13 -8.05
N GLU A 28 -37.96 44.83 -7.55
CA GLU A 28 -38.18 43.84 -6.50
C GLU A 28 -37.79 42.43 -6.93
N ILE A 29 -38.16 42.02 -8.16
CA ILE A 29 -37.76 40.72 -8.72
C ILE A 29 -36.24 40.63 -8.83
N VAL A 30 -35.57 41.66 -9.37
CA VAL A 30 -34.10 41.69 -9.48
C VAL A 30 -33.44 41.57 -8.10
N LEU A 31 -33.97 42.25 -7.08
CA LEU A 31 -33.45 42.22 -5.72
C LEU A 31 -33.63 40.85 -5.06
N VAL A 32 -34.78 40.20 -5.29
CA VAL A 32 -35.03 38.81 -4.85
C VAL A 32 -34.10 37.84 -5.56
N VAL A 33 -33.91 37.96 -6.87
CA VAL A 33 -33.00 37.12 -7.65
C VAL A 33 -31.55 37.26 -7.15
N ILE A 34 -31.08 38.48 -6.90
CA ILE A 34 -29.76 38.72 -6.30
C ILE A 34 -29.66 38.04 -4.92
N GLY A 35 -30.69 38.16 -4.09
CA GLY A 35 -30.73 37.50 -2.78
C GLY A 35 -30.62 35.97 -2.88
N ILE A 36 -31.34 35.35 -3.83
CA ILE A 36 -31.29 33.91 -4.08
C ILE A 36 -29.90 33.50 -4.57
N LEU A 37 -29.31 34.25 -5.51
CA LEU A 37 -27.97 33.96 -6.03
C LEU A 37 -26.90 34.03 -4.95
N ILE A 38 -26.96 35.03 -4.06
CA ILE A 38 -26.05 35.14 -2.91
C ILE A 38 -26.25 33.95 -1.96
N ALA A 39 -27.49 33.57 -1.65
CA ALA A 39 -27.77 32.42 -0.79
C ALA A 39 -27.24 31.11 -1.39
N LEU A 40 -27.41 30.90 -2.70
CA LEU A 40 -26.86 29.76 -3.43
C LEU A 40 -25.33 29.76 -3.41
N GLN A 41 -24.69 30.92 -3.61
CA GLN A 41 -23.23 31.04 -3.56
C GLN A 41 -22.69 30.71 -2.17
N VAL A 42 -23.29 31.24 -1.11
CA VAL A 42 -22.89 30.94 0.28
C VAL A 42 -23.06 29.45 0.58
N ASN A 43 -24.16 28.84 0.15
CA ASN A 43 -24.38 27.41 0.32
C ASN A 43 -23.31 26.58 -0.42
N ASN A 44 -23.03 26.90 -1.68
CA ASN A 44 -22.01 26.22 -2.48
C ASN A 44 -20.61 26.35 -1.86
N LEU A 45 -20.24 27.52 -1.33
CA LEU A 45 -18.97 27.73 -0.65
C LEU A 45 -18.85 26.87 0.62
N ASN A 46 -19.92 26.76 1.41
CA ASN A 46 -19.94 25.88 2.58
C ASN A 46 -19.80 24.41 2.20
N THR A 47 -20.48 23.98 1.13
CA THR A 47 -20.33 22.61 0.60
C THR A 47 -18.90 22.35 0.14
N ILE A 48 -18.32 23.19 -0.72
CA ILE A 48 -16.93 23.05 -1.20
C ILE A 48 -15.95 23.00 -0.02
N ARG A 49 -16.15 23.85 0.99
CA ARG A 49 -15.31 23.83 2.20
C ARG A 49 -15.39 22.50 2.95
N SER A 50 -16.61 21.98 3.16
CA SER A 50 -16.82 20.68 3.79
C SER A 50 -16.17 19.56 2.98
N GLU A 51 -16.30 19.60 1.65
CA GLU A 51 -15.73 18.58 0.77
C GLU A 51 -14.19 18.60 0.81
N LYS A 52 -13.57 19.80 0.81
CA LYS A 52 -12.11 19.95 0.97
C LYS A 52 -11.62 19.46 2.34
N GLN A 53 -12.40 19.68 3.40
CA GLN A 53 -12.07 19.16 4.74
C GLN A 53 -12.08 17.62 4.77
N ASN A 54 -13.07 16.98 4.13
CA ASN A 54 -13.12 15.53 4.05
C ASN A 54 -11.98 14.97 3.20
N LEU A 55 -11.68 15.58 2.05
CA LEU A 55 -10.49 15.24 1.25
C LEU A 55 -9.22 15.29 2.09
N ASN A 56 -9.01 16.37 2.87
CA ASN A 56 -7.82 16.51 3.71
C ASN A 56 -7.71 15.41 4.78
N LYS A 57 -8.82 14.91 5.32
CA LYS A 57 -8.80 13.76 6.25
C LYS A 57 -8.36 12.46 5.56
N TYR A 58 -8.78 12.24 4.31
CA TYR A 58 -8.30 11.09 3.54
C TYR A 58 -6.81 11.20 3.24
N LEU A 59 -6.34 12.36 2.79
CA LEU A 59 -4.92 12.59 2.51
C LEU A 59 -4.04 12.44 3.76
N GLU A 60 -4.53 12.85 4.92
CA GLU A 60 -3.87 12.63 6.21
C GLU A 60 -3.76 11.14 6.55
N LYS A 61 -4.86 10.39 6.40
CA LYS A 61 -4.85 8.93 6.60
C LYS A 61 -3.88 8.24 5.64
N ILE A 62 -3.88 8.63 4.37
CA ILE A 62 -2.95 8.13 3.35
C ILE A 62 -1.51 8.44 3.76
N SER A 63 -1.22 9.65 4.25
CA SER A 63 0.12 10.02 4.71
C SER A 63 0.62 9.15 5.86
N ILE A 64 -0.27 8.79 6.79
CA ILE A 64 0.07 7.87 7.89
C ILE A 64 0.38 6.49 7.31
N ASN A 65 -0.48 5.98 6.43
CA ASN A 65 -0.27 4.68 5.78
C ASN A 65 1.06 4.61 5.03
N ILE A 66 1.40 5.63 4.22
CA ILE A 66 2.66 5.67 3.47
C ILE A 66 3.88 5.64 4.42
N LYS A 67 3.82 6.34 5.56
CA LYS A 67 4.93 6.32 6.54
C LYS A 67 5.16 4.92 7.10
N ASP A 68 4.10 4.23 7.48
CA ASP A 68 4.18 2.85 7.99
C ASP A 68 4.65 1.88 6.90
N ASP A 69 4.16 2.06 5.67
CA ASP A 69 4.56 1.26 4.52
C ASP A 69 6.05 1.43 4.21
N ILE A 70 6.59 2.65 4.23
CA ILE A 70 8.02 2.92 4.02
C ILE A 70 8.88 2.24 5.10
N LEU A 71 8.44 2.24 6.35
CA LEU A 71 9.16 1.55 7.44
C LEU A 71 9.15 0.03 7.22
N THR A 72 7.98 -0.51 6.85
CA THR A 72 7.81 -1.93 6.51
C THR A 72 8.71 -2.33 5.34
N ALA A 73 8.69 -1.56 4.25
CA ALA A 73 9.51 -1.75 3.07
C ALA A 73 11.01 -1.79 3.40
N LYS A 74 11.50 -0.83 4.21
CA LYS A 74 12.91 -0.81 4.65
C LYS A 74 13.28 -2.02 5.49
N SER A 75 12.41 -2.45 6.40
CA SER A 75 12.64 -3.62 7.24
C SER A 75 12.69 -4.91 6.40
N MET A 76 11.77 -5.03 5.45
CA MET A 76 11.71 -6.18 4.53
C MET A 76 12.94 -6.24 3.65
N LEU A 77 13.33 -5.11 3.03
CA LEU A 77 14.53 -5.05 2.20
C LEU A 77 15.79 -5.47 2.99
N LYS A 78 15.93 -4.98 4.23
CA LYS A 78 17.04 -5.38 5.10
C LYS A 78 17.04 -6.89 5.37
N SER A 79 15.89 -7.46 5.75
CA SER A 79 15.73 -8.90 5.97
C SER A 79 16.11 -9.70 4.73
N ARG A 80 15.66 -9.27 3.54
CA ARG A 80 15.97 -9.93 2.26
C ARG A 80 17.47 -9.93 1.96
N VAL A 81 18.18 -8.84 2.23
CA VAL A 81 19.64 -8.77 2.08
C VAL A 81 20.35 -9.73 3.05
N GLU A 82 19.92 -9.79 4.31
CA GLU A 82 20.48 -10.72 5.31
C GLU A 82 20.24 -12.19 4.90
N VAL A 83 19.05 -12.52 4.41
CA VAL A 83 18.73 -13.86 3.88
C VAL A 83 19.56 -14.20 2.65
N ALA A 84 19.80 -13.25 1.73
CA ALA A 84 20.66 -13.51 0.57
C ALA A 84 22.09 -13.86 0.95
N GLN A 85 22.66 -13.14 1.92
CA GLN A 85 24.01 -13.43 2.44
C GLN A 85 24.05 -14.80 3.11
N LEU A 86 23.02 -15.13 3.88
CA LEU A 86 22.90 -16.42 4.54
C LEU A 86 22.80 -17.57 3.53
N CYS A 87 21.97 -17.40 2.49
CA CYS A 87 21.82 -18.37 1.40
C CYS A 87 23.11 -18.55 0.60
N GLN A 88 23.83 -17.46 0.33
CA GLN A 88 25.14 -17.51 -0.32
C GLN A 88 26.11 -18.39 0.47
N LYS A 89 26.27 -18.09 1.76
CA LYS A 89 27.20 -18.83 2.62
C LYS A 89 26.81 -20.30 2.75
N ALA A 90 25.51 -20.59 2.90
CA ALA A 90 25.02 -21.97 2.93
C ALA A 90 25.31 -22.73 1.63
N ALA A 91 25.10 -22.10 0.47
CA ALA A 91 25.40 -22.71 -0.82
C ALA A 91 26.91 -22.99 -0.97
N GLU A 92 27.78 -22.05 -0.57
CA GLU A 92 29.24 -22.24 -0.58
C GLU A 92 29.69 -23.42 0.28
N LEU A 93 29.15 -23.54 1.50
CA LEU A 93 29.42 -24.67 2.40
C LEU A 93 29.02 -26.00 1.77
N ILE A 94 27.79 -26.09 1.27
CA ILE A 94 27.25 -27.33 0.67
C ILE A 94 28.06 -27.74 -0.57
N VAL A 95 28.39 -26.80 -1.46
CA VAL A 95 29.16 -27.06 -2.68
C VAL A 95 30.56 -27.56 -2.35
N ASN A 96 31.21 -26.98 -1.35
CA ASN A 96 32.52 -27.41 -0.86
C ASN A 96 32.47 -28.68 0.00
N ARG A 97 31.27 -29.23 0.24
CA ARG A 97 31.02 -30.38 1.13
C ARG A 97 31.52 -30.13 2.55
N ASP A 98 31.49 -28.87 2.96
CA ASP A 98 31.77 -28.45 4.32
C ASP A 98 30.46 -28.44 5.12
N PHE A 99 30.41 -29.32 6.10
CA PHE A 99 29.24 -29.55 6.94
C PHE A 99 29.52 -29.15 8.40
N SER A 100 30.54 -28.33 8.66
CA SER A 100 30.87 -27.90 10.03
C SER A 100 29.90 -26.83 10.57
N GLU A 101 29.36 -25.97 9.70
CA GLU A 101 28.49 -24.84 10.09
C GLU A 101 27.00 -25.14 9.82
N GLN A 102 26.47 -26.19 10.45
CA GLN A 102 25.09 -26.68 10.23
C GLN A 102 24.01 -25.63 10.46
N THR A 103 24.15 -24.79 11.49
CA THR A 103 23.18 -23.73 11.79
C THR A 103 22.98 -22.77 10.62
N ILE A 104 24.02 -22.51 9.83
CA ILE A 104 23.94 -21.62 8.67
C ILE A 104 23.13 -22.27 7.55
N ILE A 105 23.41 -23.54 7.26
CA ILE A 105 22.68 -24.32 6.25
C ILE A 105 21.20 -24.41 6.64
N THR A 106 20.93 -24.82 7.88
CA THR A 106 19.57 -24.96 8.41
C THR A 106 18.80 -23.65 8.37
N ASN A 107 19.39 -22.56 8.87
CA ASN A 107 18.71 -21.27 8.89
C ASN A 107 18.48 -20.72 7.48
N ALA A 108 19.38 -20.97 6.53
CA ALA A 108 19.21 -20.52 5.14
C ALA A 108 18.02 -21.22 4.47
N VAL A 109 17.89 -22.54 4.63
CA VAL A 109 16.77 -23.31 4.08
C VAL A 109 15.46 -22.86 4.70
N PHE A 110 15.39 -22.72 6.04
CA PHE A 110 14.18 -22.23 6.70
C PHE A 110 13.84 -20.79 6.36
N ALA A 111 14.82 -19.91 6.21
CA ALA A 111 14.55 -18.52 5.82
C ALA A 111 13.85 -18.40 4.46
N MET A 112 13.98 -19.43 3.61
CA MET A 112 13.36 -19.50 2.30
C MET A 112 12.01 -20.24 2.31
N THR A 113 11.81 -21.23 3.18
CA THR A 113 10.54 -21.99 3.27
C THR A 113 9.54 -21.39 4.25
N ILE A 114 9.99 -20.57 5.21
CA ILE A 114 9.09 -19.87 6.13
C ILE A 114 8.43 -18.69 5.40
N GLU A 115 7.11 -18.72 5.36
CA GLU A 115 6.28 -17.65 4.82
C GLU A 115 6.54 -16.31 5.54
N GLN A 116 6.90 -15.29 4.77
CA GLN A 116 7.03 -13.91 5.25
C GLN A 116 5.91 -13.07 4.63
N HIS A 117 4.90 -12.75 5.44
CA HIS A 117 3.82 -11.87 4.99
C HIS A 117 4.26 -10.41 5.00
N ILE A 118 4.13 -9.77 3.84
CA ILE A 118 4.19 -8.31 3.70
C ILE A 118 2.77 -7.76 3.55
N ASN A 119 2.47 -6.67 4.25
CA ASN A 119 1.17 -6.02 4.15
C ASN A 119 1.36 -4.50 4.16
N PHE A 120 0.88 -3.85 3.10
CA PHE A 120 0.86 -2.40 2.97
C PHE A 120 -0.57 -1.88 3.18
N ASN A 121 -0.72 -0.82 3.97
CA ASN A 121 -2.03 -0.34 4.39
C ASN A 121 -2.71 0.50 3.30
N ARG A 122 -3.54 -0.15 2.49
CA ARG A 122 -4.30 0.49 1.40
C ARG A 122 -5.58 1.19 1.82
N SER A 123 -5.94 1.11 3.10
CA SER A 123 -7.26 1.53 3.55
C SER A 123 -7.50 3.03 3.33
N GLY A 124 -6.47 3.87 3.40
CA GLY A 124 -6.57 5.31 3.10
C GLY A 124 -6.94 5.58 1.64
N PHE A 125 -6.18 5.00 0.71
CA PHE A 125 -6.37 5.22 -0.73
C PHE A 125 -7.69 4.63 -1.23
N GLU A 126 -8.03 3.40 -0.82
CA GLU A 126 -9.30 2.78 -1.21
C GLU A 126 -10.51 3.56 -0.68
N SER A 127 -10.41 4.11 0.55
CA SER A 127 -11.47 4.97 1.07
C SER A 127 -11.62 6.27 0.28
N LEU A 128 -10.52 6.89 -0.15
CA LEU A 128 -10.55 8.09 -0.99
C LEU A 128 -11.17 7.78 -2.36
N LYS A 129 -10.76 6.68 -2.99
CA LYS A 129 -11.28 6.24 -4.30
C LYS A 129 -12.79 5.96 -4.25
N ASN A 130 -13.24 5.21 -3.24
CA ASN A 130 -14.64 4.78 -3.13
C ASN A 130 -15.59 5.86 -2.60
N SER A 131 -15.06 6.91 -1.96
CA SER A 131 -15.88 8.00 -1.41
C SER A 131 -16.30 9.04 -2.44
N GLY A 132 -15.72 9.03 -3.65
CA GLY A 132 -15.98 10.03 -4.68
C GLY A 132 -15.33 11.38 -4.41
N TYR A 133 -14.43 11.49 -3.42
CA TYR A 133 -13.69 12.72 -3.10
C TYR A 133 -12.50 12.97 -4.02
N LEU A 134 -12.09 11.96 -4.80
CA LEU A 134 -10.98 12.08 -5.75
C LEU A 134 -11.18 13.22 -6.76
N ARG A 135 -12.43 13.46 -7.21
CA ARG A 135 -12.78 14.55 -8.14
C ARG A 135 -12.51 15.96 -7.61
N TYR A 136 -12.26 16.11 -6.31
CA TYR A 136 -11.94 17.39 -5.69
C TYR A 136 -10.44 17.61 -5.51
N ILE A 137 -9.60 16.66 -5.96
CA ILE A 137 -8.18 16.90 -6.10
C ILE A 137 -7.98 17.83 -7.30
N SER A 138 -7.55 19.05 -7.03
CA SER A 138 -7.30 20.04 -8.09
C SER A 138 -5.89 19.99 -8.66
N ASP A 139 -4.98 19.26 -8.01
CA ASP A 139 -3.58 19.12 -8.43
C ASP A 139 -3.36 17.80 -9.18
N PRO A 140 -3.13 17.83 -10.50
CA PRO A 140 -2.86 16.62 -11.28
C PRO A 140 -1.61 15.87 -10.82
N LYS A 141 -0.63 16.57 -10.23
CA LYS A 141 0.58 15.93 -9.70
C LYS A 141 0.23 15.05 -8.50
N LEU A 142 -0.58 15.55 -7.57
CA LEU A 142 -1.04 14.77 -6.41
C LEU A 142 -1.84 13.54 -6.86
N GLU A 143 -2.79 13.72 -7.77
CA GLU A 143 -3.59 12.59 -8.29
C GLU A 143 -2.70 11.54 -8.95
N ASN A 144 -1.75 11.95 -9.81
CA ASN A 144 -0.84 11.03 -10.47
C ASN A 144 0.05 10.27 -9.47
N LEU A 145 0.60 10.95 -8.46
CA LEU A 145 1.45 10.33 -7.46
C LEU A 145 0.68 9.35 -6.57
N LEU A 146 -0.58 9.63 -6.24
CA LEU A 146 -1.44 8.69 -5.52
C LEU A 146 -1.56 7.36 -6.28
N TYR A 147 -1.84 7.41 -7.59
CA TYR A 147 -1.91 6.20 -8.41
C TYR A 147 -0.56 5.51 -8.57
N LYS A 148 0.51 6.26 -8.87
CA LYS A 148 1.87 5.70 -8.99
C LYS A 148 2.32 4.99 -7.73
N TYR A 149 2.06 5.57 -6.56
CA TYR A 149 2.39 4.94 -5.29
C TYR A 149 1.67 3.60 -5.12
N ASN A 150 0.37 3.54 -5.42
CA ASN A 150 -0.38 2.29 -5.30
C ASN A 150 0.10 1.22 -6.28
N ASN A 151 0.47 1.61 -7.51
CA ASN A 151 1.06 0.69 -8.48
C ASN A 151 2.42 0.15 -8.00
N ALA A 152 3.30 1.02 -7.47
CA ALA A 152 4.58 0.57 -6.92
C ALA A 152 4.39 -0.39 -5.73
N VAL A 153 3.37 -0.15 -4.90
CA VAL A 153 2.95 -1.09 -3.84
C VAL A 153 2.47 -2.42 -4.44
N ASP A 154 1.67 -2.41 -5.53
CA ASP A 154 1.23 -3.63 -6.21
C ASP A 154 2.41 -4.45 -6.73
N GLU A 155 3.39 -3.81 -7.33
CA GLU A 155 4.58 -4.47 -7.88
C GLU A 155 5.41 -5.15 -6.79
N VAL A 156 5.65 -4.47 -5.66
CA VAL A 156 6.35 -5.09 -4.52
C VAL A 156 5.58 -6.31 -4.00
N LEU A 157 4.26 -6.20 -3.81
CA LEU A 157 3.44 -7.31 -3.33
C LEU A 157 3.43 -8.49 -4.32
N TYR A 158 3.38 -8.20 -5.61
CA TYR A 158 3.41 -9.21 -6.66
C TYR A 158 4.74 -9.98 -6.65
N GLU A 159 5.87 -9.28 -6.57
CA GLU A 159 7.19 -9.92 -6.60
C GLU A 159 7.48 -10.71 -5.33
N GLU A 160 7.06 -10.23 -4.17
CA GLU A 160 7.13 -10.99 -2.91
C GLU A 160 6.26 -12.25 -2.96
N ALA A 161 5.03 -12.15 -3.50
CA ALA A 161 4.17 -13.32 -3.69
C ALA A 161 4.77 -14.33 -4.70
N SER A 162 5.41 -13.85 -5.77
CA SER A 162 6.08 -14.69 -6.77
C SER A 162 7.22 -15.50 -6.14
N LEU A 163 8.02 -14.88 -5.25
CA LEU A 163 9.04 -15.58 -4.48
C LEU A 163 8.44 -16.70 -3.62
N GLN A 164 7.35 -16.37 -2.91
CA GLN A 164 6.71 -17.29 -1.99
C GLN A 164 6.12 -18.50 -2.73
N VAL A 165 5.42 -18.29 -3.84
CA VAL A 165 4.87 -19.38 -4.66
C VAL A 165 5.99 -20.32 -5.09
N TRP A 166 7.10 -19.76 -5.57
CA TRP A 166 8.23 -20.55 -6.02
C TRP A 166 8.89 -21.35 -4.88
N ALA A 167 9.04 -20.75 -3.69
CA ALA A 167 9.59 -21.43 -2.52
C ALA A 167 8.69 -22.59 -2.07
N ASN A 168 7.37 -22.36 -2.05
CA ASN A 168 6.38 -23.38 -1.71
C ASN A 168 6.40 -24.56 -2.69
N ASP A 169 6.55 -24.29 -3.99
CA ASP A 169 6.65 -25.34 -5.01
C ASP A 169 7.89 -26.21 -4.78
N LEU A 170 9.04 -25.62 -4.47
CA LEU A 170 10.26 -26.38 -4.17
C LEU A 170 10.16 -27.14 -2.85
N GLU A 171 9.59 -26.54 -1.80
CA GLU A 171 9.36 -27.22 -0.53
C GLU A 171 8.47 -28.45 -0.72
N LEU A 172 7.41 -28.32 -1.51
CA LEU A 172 6.53 -29.45 -1.85
C LEU A 172 7.29 -30.58 -2.55
N GLU A 173 8.20 -30.27 -3.46
CA GLU A 173 9.03 -31.29 -4.12
C GLU A 173 10.03 -31.95 -3.16
N LEU A 174 10.60 -31.20 -2.21
CA LEU A 174 11.43 -31.77 -1.12
C LEU A 174 10.62 -32.70 -0.21
N MET A 175 9.35 -32.40 0.04
CA MET A 175 8.47 -33.28 0.81
C MET A 175 8.13 -34.55 0.02
N LYS A 176 7.77 -34.42 -1.26
CA LYS A 176 7.38 -35.56 -2.11
C LYS A 176 8.49 -36.58 -2.31
N ASN A 177 9.73 -36.11 -2.41
CA ASN A 177 10.87 -37.00 -2.65
C ASN A 177 11.47 -37.59 -1.37
N GLY A 178 10.92 -37.27 -0.19
CA GLY A 178 11.39 -37.80 1.11
C GLY A 178 12.52 -37.00 1.77
N PHE A 179 13.10 -36.00 1.09
CA PHE A 179 14.21 -35.21 1.63
C PHE A 179 13.85 -34.56 2.96
N THR A 180 12.68 -33.92 3.04
CA THR A 180 12.24 -33.23 4.26
C THR A 180 12.04 -34.22 5.41
N ALA A 181 11.54 -35.43 5.14
CA ALA A 181 11.32 -36.44 6.17
C ALA A 181 12.64 -36.98 6.75
N GLU A 182 13.62 -37.23 5.87
CA GLU A 182 14.96 -37.67 6.27
C GLU A 182 15.68 -36.56 7.03
N TRP A 183 15.61 -35.32 6.56
CA TRP A 183 16.24 -34.19 7.23
C TRP A 183 15.61 -33.86 8.58
N LEU A 184 14.30 -34.05 8.76
CA LEU A 184 13.61 -33.96 10.05
C LEU A 184 13.73 -35.24 10.90
N GLU A 185 14.53 -36.22 10.47
CA GLU A 185 14.81 -37.46 11.21
C GLU A 185 13.53 -38.16 11.75
N LEU A 186 12.41 -38.07 11.02
CA LEU A 186 11.07 -38.43 11.52
C LEU A 186 10.97 -39.88 11.97
N ASP A 187 11.67 -40.79 11.28
CA ASP A 187 11.68 -42.22 11.58
C ASP A 187 12.45 -42.55 12.86
N THR A 188 13.40 -41.72 13.26
CA THR A 188 14.30 -41.99 14.40
C THR A 188 13.92 -41.21 15.66
N LYS A 189 13.21 -40.09 15.51
CA LYS A 189 12.82 -39.20 16.61
C LYS A 189 11.30 -38.97 16.69
N PRO A 190 10.45 -40.01 16.78
CA PRO A 190 9.00 -39.80 16.82
C PRO A 190 8.56 -39.04 18.08
N ASN A 191 7.42 -38.33 17.98
CA ASN A 191 6.76 -37.60 19.08
C ASN A 191 7.61 -36.48 19.73
N ARG A 192 8.40 -35.74 18.93
CA ARG A 192 9.20 -34.59 19.38
C ARG A 192 8.68 -33.27 18.80
N LYS A 193 9.12 -32.14 19.37
CA LYS A 193 8.83 -30.82 18.80
C LYS A 193 9.67 -30.61 17.54
N LEU A 194 9.18 -29.81 16.61
CA LEU A 194 9.86 -29.55 15.33
C LEU A 194 11.34 -29.14 15.47
N PRO A 195 11.74 -28.25 16.39
CA PRO A 195 13.16 -27.90 16.56
C PRO A 195 14.05 -29.08 16.99
N ASP A 196 13.48 -30.08 17.68
CA ASP A 196 14.20 -31.27 18.14
C ASP A 196 14.30 -32.35 17.05
N LEU A 197 13.49 -32.22 15.99
CA LEU A 197 13.45 -33.12 14.84
C LEU A 197 14.53 -32.78 13.79
N ILE A 198 14.92 -31.52 13.68
CA ILE A 198 15.86 -31.07 12.64
C ILE A 198 17.23 -31.76 12.81
N GLY A 199 17.63 -32.51 11.79
CA GLY A 199 18.93 -33.12 11.64
C GLY A 199 19.95 -32.21 10.95
N ASN A 200 21.17 -32.72 10.81
CA ASN A 200 22.23 -32.04 10.08
C ASN A 200 22.12 -32.31 8.57
N TYR A 201 22.47 -31.33 7.75
CA TYR A 201 22.76 -31.53 6.34
C TYR A 201 24.01 -32.40 6.21
N SER A 202 23.81 -33.69 5.93
CA SER A 202 24.84 -34.73 5.97
C SER A 202 25.34 -35.10 4.57
N LYS A 203 26.34 -36.01 4.51
CA LYS A 203 26.78 -36.62 3.24
C LYS A 203 25.68 -37.44 2.58
N ASP A 204 24.76 -38.02 3.35
CA ASP A 204 23.66 -38.83 2.82
C ASP A 204 22.62 -37.92 2.16
N LEU A 205 22.24 -36.82 2.83
CA LEU A 205 21.37 -35.79 2.25
C LEU A 205 21.99 -35.11 1.02
N TYR A 206 23.32 -35.01 0.94
CA TYR A 206 24.01 -34.54 -0.27
C TYR A 206 23.84 -35.50 -1.47
N GLN A 207 23.72 -36.82 -1.22
CA GLN A 207 23.45 -37.80 -2.28
C GLN A 207 21.94 -37.97 -2.56
N HIS A 208 21.08 -37.45 -1.70
CA HIS A 208 19.63 -37.53 -1.85
C HIS A 208 19.14 -36.74 -3.09
N PRO A 209 18.12 -37.22 -3.84
CA PRO A 209 17.56 -36.50 -4.99
C PRO A 209 17.13 -35.05 -4.72
N GLY A 210 16.76 -34.76 -3.47
CA GLY A 210 16.39 -33.42 -2.98
C GLY A 210 17.53 -32.42 -2.88
N HIS A 211 18.80 -32.86 -2.90
CA HIS A 211 19.98 -31.99 -2.81
C HIS A 211 19.94 -30.82 -3.83
N ASN A 212 19.66 -31.15 -5.10
CA ASN A 212 19.62 -30.15 -6.17
C ASN A 212 18.47 -29.14 -5.99
N ILE A 213 17.36 -29.58 -5.39
CA ILE A 213 16.23 -28.70 -5.08
C ILE A 213 16.60 -27.76 -3.94
N THR A 214 17.31 -28.24 -2.91
CA THR A 214 17.85 -27.37 -1.85
C THR A 214 18.81 -26.32 -2.42
N LEU A 215 19.73 -26.72 -3.31
CA LEU A 215 20.63 -25.77 -3.98
C LEU A 215 19.88 -24.74 -4.82
N ALA A 216 18.84 -25.15 -5.54
CA ALA A 216 17.99 -24.22 -6.28
C ALA A 216 17.36 -23.18 -5.33
N LEU A 217 16.79 -23.64 -4.21
CA LEU A 217 16.17 -22.80 -3.19
C LEU A 217 17.14 -21.76 -2.62
N LEU A 218 18.36 -22.17 -2.29
CA LEU A 218 19.42 -21.26 -1.82
C LEU A 218 19.88 -20.28 -2.91
N LEU A 219 20.04 -20.74 -4.15
CA LEU A 219 20.41 -19.89 -5.27
C LEU A 219 19.38 -18.78 -5.50
N ARG A 220 18.09 -19.11 -5.42
CA ARG A 220 17.03 -18.11 -5.53
C ARG A 220 17.09 -17.11 -4.39
N GLY A 221 17.21 -17.59 -3.14
CA GLY A 221 17.35 -16.71 -1.97
C GLY A 221 18.51 -15.73 -2.08
N HIS A 222 19.63 -16.19 -2.64
CA HIS A 222 20.80 -15.36 -2.91
C HIS A 222 20.55 -14.29 -3.99
N LEU A 223 19.94 -14.67 -5.12
CA LEU A 223 19.81 -13.79 -6.29
C LEU A 223 18.60 -12.85 -6.23
N PHE A 224 17.53 -13.22 -5.52
CA PHE A 224 16.27 -12.51 -5.62
C PHE A 224 16.27 -11.08 -5.06
N PRO A 225 17.03 -10.76 -4.00
CA PRO A 225 17.10 -9.38 -3.51
C PRO A 225 17.65 -8.39 -4.56
N ALA A 226 18.54 -8.82 -5.46
CA ALA A 226 19.04 -7.97 -6.55
C ALA A 226 17.91 -7.53 -7.51
N PHE A 227 16.85 -8.33 -7.63
CA PHE A 227 15.68 -8.01 -8.45
C PHE A 227 14.64 -7.19 -7.66
N LEU A 228 14.35 -7.59 -6.42
CA LEU A 228 13.36 -6.92 -5.56
C LEU A 228 13.77 -5.50 -5.14
N THR A 229 15.07 -5.24 -4.98
CA THR A 229 15.56 -3.97 -4.41
C THR A 229 15.05 -2.76 -5.19
N GLY A 230 15.00 -2.85 -6.53
CA GLY A 230 14.49 -1.76 -7.38
C GLY A 230 13.03 -1.40 -7.07
N PHE A 231 12.15 -2.41 -6.93
CA PHE A 231 10.74 -2.19 -6.62
C PHE A 231 10.53 -1.56 -5.25
N TYR A 232 11.29 -2.00 -4.24
CA TYR A 232 11.25 -1.39 -2.91
C TYR A 232 11.77 0.05 -2.92
N GLU A 233 12.89 0.31 -3.59
CA GLU A 233 13.45 1.66 -3.71
C GLU A 233 12.49 2.61 -4.44
N GLU A 234 11.84 2.14 -5.50
CA GLU A 234 10.81 2.88 -6.22
C GLU A 234 9.61 3.20 -5.33
N GLN A 235 9.04 2.20 -4.64
CA GLN A 235 7.92 2.39 -3.72
C GLN A 235 8.26 3.38 -2.60
N ILE A 236 9.45 3.28 -2.01
CA ILE A 236 9.93 4.19 -0.96
C ILE A 236 10.09 5.61 -1.49
N THR A 237 10.68 5.75 -2.69
CA THR A 237 10.96 7.06 -3.29
C THR A 237 9.66 7.78 -3.67
N ILE A 238 8.75 7.09 -4.35
CA ILE A 238 7.44 7.64 -4.71
C ILE A 238 6.64 7.96 -3.45
N GLY A 239 6.69 7.11 -2.42
CA GLY A 239 6.04 7.36 -1.14
C GLY A 239 6.56 8.63 -0.46
N ALA A 240 7.88 8.82 -0.44
CA ALA A 240 8.50 10.03 0.11
C ALA A 240 8.11 11.29 -0.67
N GLU A 241 8.08 11.24 -2.01
CA GLU A 241 7.62 12.37 -2.84
C GLU A 241 6.14 12.68 -2.58
N LEU A 242 5.30 11.65 -2.52
CA LEU A 242 3.86 11.80 -2.28
C LEU A 242 3.58 12.41 -0.91
N LEU A 243 4.34 12.07 0.12
CA LEU A 243 4.22 12.71 1.44
C LEU A 243 4.48 14.22 1.39
N ILE A 244 5.49 14.66 0.63
CA ILE A 244 5.80 16.08 0.46
C ILE A 244 4.65 16.78 -0.27
N VAL A 245 4.17 16.19 -1.38
CA VAL A 245 3.09 16.77 -2.18
C VAL A 245 1.77 16.83 -1.40
N ILE A 246 1.46 15.82 -0.57
CA ILE A 246 0.30 15.88 0.31
C ILE A 246 0.44 17.02 1.34
N ASP A 247 1.62 17.21 1.94
CA ASP A 247 1.85 18.29 2.91
C ASP A 247 1.71 19.67 2.26
N GLU A 248 2.23 19.84 1.04
CA GLU A 248 2.09 21.07 0.25
C GLU A 248 0.63 21.35 -0.14
N TYR A 249 -0.11 20.34 -0.61
CA TYR A 249 -1.52 20.48 -1.02
C TYR A 249 -2.45 20.85 0.15
N ARG A 250 -2.11 20.43 1.36
CA ARG A 250 -2.92 20.67 2.57
C ARG A 250 -2.72 22.06 3.19
N LYS A 251 -1.63 22.77 2.84
CA LYS A 251 -1.36 24.15 3.28
C LYS A 251 -2.30 25.15 2.60
#